data_AF-D8TEV2-F1
#
_entry.id   AF-D8TEV2-F1
#
_cell.length_a   1.000
_cell.length_b   1.000
_cell.length_c   1.000
_cell.angle_alpha   90.00
_cell.angle_beta   90.00
_cell.angle_gamma   90.00
#
_symmetry.space_group_name_H-M   'P 1'
#
loop_
_entity.id
_entity.type
_entity.pdbx_description
1 polymer ?
#
loop_
_entity_poly.entity_id
_entity_poly.type
_entity_poly.pdbx_seq_one_letter_code
_entity_poly.pdbx_strand_id
1 'polypeptide(L)' 'RSSVWFWMQNSNCHTAITQNQGFGATIRAINGGQECGKGSETQPAQNRINYYKEFCSQLGVSPGGNLGCA' A
#
# COMPACT_ATOMS: atom_id res chain seq x y z
N ARG A 1 9.19 4.33 -15.99
CA ARG A 1 9.27 5.76 -15.60
C ARG A 1 7.94 6.27 -15.07
N SER A 2 6.81 6.04 -15.75
CA SER A 2 5.48 6.53 -15.33
C SER A 2 5.04 6.03 -13.94
N SER A 3 5.37 4.78 -13.58
CA SER A 3 5.09 4.23 -12.24
C SER A 3 5.78 5.00 -11.11
N VAL A 4 7.08 5.31 -11.28
CA VAL A 4 7.85 6.10 -10.30
C VAL A 4 7.35 7.53 -10.25
N TRP A 5 7.05 8.15 -11.40
CA TRP A 5 6.45 9.49 -11.41
C TRP A 5 5.12 9.52 -10.65
N PHE A 6 4.25 8.53 -10.86
CA PHE A 6 3.00 8.41 -10.12
C PHE A 6 3.26 8.27 -8.62
N TRP A 7 4.15 7.36 -8.23
CA TRP A 7 4.49 7.08 -6.84
C TRP A 7 5.05 8.31 -6.09
N MET A 8 5.89 9.10 -6.78
CA MET A 8 6.63 10.20 -6.17
C MET A 8 5.88 11.55 -6.27
N GLN A 9 5.14 11.79 -7.35
CA GLN A 9 4.68 13.13 -7.70
C GLN A 9 3.17 13.26 -7.95
N ASN A 10 2.51 12.18 -8.38
CA ASN A 10 1.10 12.20 -8.77
C ASN A 10 0.23 11.29 -7.89
N SER A 11 0.68 11.06 -6.66
CA SER A 11 -0.05 10.34 -5.61
C SER A 11 0.60 10.66 -4.26
N ASN A 12 -0.04 10.20 -3.17
CA ASN A 12 0.52 10.30 -1.83
C ASN A 12 1.31 9.04 -1.42
N CYS A 13 1.65 8.15 -2.34
CA CYS A 13 2.28 6.86 -2.01
C CYS A 13 3.64 7.02 -1.31
N HIS A 14 4.55 7.83 -1.87
CA HIS A 14 5.86 8.04 -1.27
C HIS A 14 5.78 8.68 0.12
N THR A 15 4.96 9.72 0.27
CA THR A 15 4.75 10.41 1.56
C THR A 15 4.14 9.46 2.59
N ALA A 16 3.16 8.65 2.21
CA ALA A 16 2.50 7.71 3.11
C ALA A 16 3.47 6.69 3.71
N ILE A 17 4.33 6.08 2.88
CA ILE A 17 5.24 5.03 3.35
C ILE A 17 6.43 5.61 4.15
N THR A 18 6.88 6.83 3.83
CA THR A 18 8.02 7.46 4.52
C THR A 18 7.64 8.19 5.81
N GLN A 19 6.36 8.55 5.96
CA GLN A 19 5.83 9.20 7.17
C GLN A 19 5.07 8.23 8.08
N ASN A 20 5.38 6.92 8.02
CA ASN A 20 4.82 5.89 8.89
C ASN A 20 3.28 5.76 8.87
N GLN A 21 2.62 6.15 7.77
CA GLN A 21 1.18 5.92 7.62
C GLN A 21 0.85 4.45 7.31
N GLY A 22 1.86 3.68 6.88
CA GLY A 22 1.76 2.25 6.59
C GLY A 22 1.41 1.93 5.13
N PHE A 23 1.47 0.65 4.79
CA PHE A 23 1.25 0.20 3.40
C PHE A 23 -0.20 0.41 2.94
N GLY A 24 -1.18 0.30 3.83
CA GLY A 24 -2.60 0.52 3.54
C GLY A 24 -2.91 1.93 3.02
N ALA A 25 -2.18 2.94 3.49
CA ALA A 25 -2.29 4.31 2.97
C ALA A 25 -1.82 4.41 1.51
N THR A 26 -0.87 3.58 1.07
CA THR A 26 -0.46 3.51 -0.33
C THR A 26 -1.52 2.84 -1.20
N ILE A 27 -2.18 1.79 -0.72
CA ILE A 27 -3.32 1.14 -1.41
C ILE A 27 -4.44 2.17 -1.61
N ARG A 28 -4.75 2.94 -0.56
CA ARG A 28 -5.75 4.01 -0.62
C ARG A 28 -5.39 5.09 -1.64
N ALA A 29 -4.12 5.48 -1.73
CA ALA A 29 -3.65 6.45 -2.72
C ALA A 29 -3.72 5.92 -4.16
N ILE A 30 -3.56 4.61 -4.37
CA ILE A 30 -3.61 3.98 -5.70
C ILE A 30 -5.05 3.81 -6.20
N ASN A 31 -5.93 3.23 -5.38
CA ASN A 31 -7.29 2.88 -5.82
C ASN A 31 -8.30 2.82 -4.65
N GLY A 32 -8.18 3.75 -3.70
CA GLY A 32 -8.95 3.72 -2.46
C GLY A 32 -10.47 3.71 -2.65
N GLY A 33 -11.00 4.34 -3.70
CA GLY A 33 -12.45 4.35 -3.96
C GLY A 33 -13.03 2.96 -4.24
N GLN A 34 -12.24 2.08 -4.84
CA GLN A 34 -12.67 0.71 -5.17
C GLN A 34 -12.24 -0.29 -4.08
N GLU A 35 -11.05 -0.12 -3.52
CA GLU A 35 -10.41 -1.17 -2.72
C GLU A 35 -10.52 -0.98 -1.20
N CYS A 36 -10.76 0.25 -0.72
CA CYS A 36 -10.68 0.61 0.70
C CYS A 36 -12.05 1.04 1.27
N GLY A 37 -12.19 0.99 2.60
CA GLY A 37 -13.41 1.44 3.29
C GLY A 37 -14.62 0.52 3.04
N LYS A 38 -14.40 -0.77 2.81
CA LYS A 38 -15.46 -1.74 2.49
C LYS A 38 -15.90 -2.58 3.71
N GLY A 39 -15.36 -2.28 4.90
CA GLY A 39 -15.60 -3.04 6.12
C GLY A 39 -14.78 -4.33 6.23
N SER A 40 -14.21 -4.79 5.12
CA SER A 40 -13.21 -5.84 5.04
C SER A 40 -12.23 -5.54 3.90
N GLU A 41 -11.07 -6.20 3.93
CA GLU A 41 -10.13 -6.10 2.81
C GLU A 41 -10.76 -6.70 1.56
N THR A 42 -10.87 -5.89 0.51
CA THR A 42 -11.28 -6.40 -0.79
C THR A 42 -10.23 -7.38 -1.32
N GLN A 43 -10.62 -8.33 -2.17
CA GLN A 43 -9.67 -9.28 -2.75
C GLN A 43 -8.46 -8.60 -3.43
N PRO A 44 -8.62 -7.49 -4.17
CA PRO A 44 -7.48 -6.74 -4.70
C PRO A 44 -6.57 -6.15 -3.60
N ALA A 45 -7.13 -5.55 -2.55
CA ALA A 45 -6.35 -5.01 -1.43
C ALA A 45 -5.57 -6.11 -0.71
N GLN A 46 -6.22 -7.25 -0.44
CA GLN A 46 -5.57 -8.42 0.16
C GLN A 46 -4.41 -8.95 -0.69
N ASN A 47 -4.56 -8.99 -2.03
CA ASN A 47 -3.49 -9.41 -2.93
C ASN A 47 -2.28 -8.46 -2.85
N ARG A 48 -2.51 -7.14 -2.77
CA ARG A 48 -1.42 -6.16 -2.58
C ARG A 48 -0.69 -6.37 -1.26
N ILE A 49 -1.42 -6.63 -0.18
CA ILE A 49 -0.84 -6.91 1.15
C ILE A 49 0.03 -8.18 1.10
N ASN A 50 -0.44 -9.21 0.41
CA ASN A 50 0.31 -10.46 0.27
C ASN A 50 1.63 -10.26 -0.47
N TYR A 51 1.61 -9.58 -1.62
CA TYR A 51 2.84 -9.24 -2.35
C TYR A 51 3.80 -8.38 -1.52
N TYR A 52 3.28 -7.38 -0.80
CA TYR A 52 4.11 -6.54 0.06
C TYR A 52 4.80 -7.34 1.17
N LYS A 53 4.08 -8.25 1.84
CA LYS A 53 4.67 -9.16 2.84
C LYS A 53 5.73 -10.08 2.25
N GLU A 54 5.48 -10.60 1.04
CA GLU A 54 6.44 -11.43 0.33
C GLU A 54 7.73 -10.66 0.03
N PHE A 55 7.62 -9.45 -0.51
CA PHE A 55 8.79 -8.60 -0.79
C PHE A 55 9.53 -8.20 0.49
N CYS A 56 8.81 -7.88 1.58
CA CYS A 56 9.45 -7.60 2.87
C CYS A 56 10.23 -8.82 3.39
N SER A 57 9.66 -10.03 3.24
CA SER A 57 10.34 -11.29 3.58
C SER A 57 11.62 -11.49 2.76
N GLN A 58 11.55 -11.32 1.44
CA GLN A 58 12.70 -11.43 0.54
C GLN A 58 13.81 -10.41 0.87
N LEU A 59 13.45 -9.21 1.30
CA LEU A 59 14.38 -8.14 1.68
C LEU A 59 14.86 -8.24 3.14
N GLY A 60 14.36 -9.19 3.92
CA GLY A 60 14.73 -9.35 5.33
C GLY A 60 14.29 -8.20 6.23
N VAL A 61 13.20 -7.49 5.87
CA VAL A 61 12.67 -6.36 6.63
C VAL A 61 11.28 -6.67 7.21
N SER A 62 10.95 -6.04 8.34
CA SER A 62 9.59 -6.11 8.87
C SER A 62 8.63 -5.33 7.96
N PRO A 63 7.45 -5.88 7.60
CA PRO A 63 6.46 -5.14 6.81
C PRO A 63 5.85 -3.96 7.56
N GLY A 64 5.98 -3.91 8.89
CA GLY A 64 5.38 -2.87 9.73
C GLY A 64 3.87 -3.07 9.96
N GLY A 65 3.25 -2.04 10.55
CA GLY A 65 1.82 -1.99 10.83
C GLY A 65 1.01 -1.32 9.72
N ASN A 66 -0.32 -1.19 9.93
CA ASN A 66 -1.25 -0.50 9.02
C ASN A 66 -1.14 -0.99 7.57
N LEU A 67 -1.12 -2.32 7.40
CA LEU A 67 -0.97 -2.95 6.08
C LEU A 67 -2.25 -2.89 5.25
N GLY A 68 -3.40 -2.97 5.91
CA GLY A 68 -4.72 -2.96 5.29
C GLY A 68 -5.33 -1.57 5.13
N CYS A 69 -6.38 -1.47 4.33
CA CYS A 69 -7.13 -0.23 4.11
C CYS A 69 -8.67 -0.39 4.21
N ALA A 70 -9.14 -1.51 4.77
CA ALA A 70 -10.55 -1.79 5.05
C ALA A 70 -11.28 -0.64 5.79
#